data_AF-A0A482ZPK1-F1
#
_entry.id   AF-A0A482ZPK1-F1
#
_cell.length_a   1.000
_cell.length_b   1.000
_cell.length_c   1.000
_cell.angle_alpha   90.00
_cell.angle_beta   90.00
_cell.angle_gamma   90.00
#
_symmetry.space_group_name_H-M   'P 1'
#
loop_
_entity.id
_entity.type
_entity.pdbx_description
1 polymer ?
#
loop_
_entity_poly.entity_id
_entity_poly.type
_entity_poly.pdbx_seq_one_letter_code
_entity_poly.pdbx_strand_id
1 'polypeptide(L)'
;MSSSFYNFLNSQAGTSIAGFLIIIVSIIAIYMQRKTAKQKAAIEYLRILSTDKQLKKAGKILRDYHFDNEKSIAVIASSNKEDIKEIKVDVVLLLNYFESLAVGVKIGIYDLKTVCLSRKKQIIHTAQYSQPYITEIRKKSNNKLLFENLEWLSNKLNSA
;
A
#
# COMPACT_ATOMS: atom_id res chain seq x y z
N MET A 1 10.97 -25.18 50.76
CA MET A 1 11.14 -24.12 49.74
C MET A 1 9.81 -23.63 49.15
N SER A 2 8.71 -24.40 49.21
CA SER A 2 7.39 -23.99 48.69
C SER A 2 6.65 -22.95 49.54
N SER A 3 6.72 -23.01 50.88
CA SER A 3 5.92 -22.14 51.76
C SER A 3 6.31 -20.66 51.70
N SER A 4 7.61 -20.35 51.67
CA SER A 4 8.11 -18.97 51.59
C SER A 4 7.74 -18.30 50.26
N PHE A 5 7.83 -19.04 49.15
CA PHE A 5 7.44 -18.55 47.83
C PHE A 5 5.92 -18.33 47.72
N TYR A 6 5.11 -19.26 48.24
CA TYR A 6 3.65 -19.10 48.28
C TYR A 6 3.22 -17.89 49.13
N ASN A 7 3.85 -17.69 50.29
CA ASN A 7 3.57 -16.53 51.14
C ASN A 7 4.01 -15.21 50.49
N PHE A 8 5.08 -15.22 49.70
CA PHE A 8 5.51 -14.07 48.91
C PHE A 8 4.52 -13.72 47.79
N LEU A 9 4.01 -14.71 47.05
CA LEU A 9 3.00 -14.47 46.01
C LEU A 9 1.69 -13.91 46.57
N ASN A 10 1.28 -14.38 47.76
CA ASN A 10 0.09 -13.89 48.46
C ASN A 10 0.32 -12.59 49.24
N SER A 11 1.55 -12.08 49.28
CA SER A 11 1.86 -10.80 49.91
C SER A 11 1.41 -9.63 49.04
N GLN A 12 1.18 -8.47 49.66
CA GLN A 12 0.85 -7.23 48.96
C GLN A 12 1.91 -6.81 47.93
N ALA A 13 3.18 -7.16 48.18
CA ALA A 13 4.28 -6.94 47.23
C ALA A 13 4.17 -7.87 46.02
N GLY A 14 3.87 -9.15 46.24
CA GLY A 14 3.69 -10.15 45.17
C GLY A 14 2.54 -9.80 44.22
N THR A 15 1.39 -9.38 44.76
CA THR A 15 0.23 -8.97 43.94
C THR A 15 0.50 -7.69 43.15
N SER A 16 1.22 -6.73 43.74
CA SER A 16 1.61 -5.48 43.04
C SER A 16 2.54 -5.77 41.86
N ILE A 17 3.56 -6.62 42.05
CA ILE A 17 4.49 -7.04 40.98
C ILE A 17 3.74 -7.76 39.86
N ALA A 18 2.84 -8.68 40.20
CA ALA A 18 2.01 -9.36 39.22
C ALA A 18 1.14 -8.37 38.41
N GLY A 19 0.55 -7.38 39.07
CA GLY A 19 -0.21 -6.31 38.42
C GLY A 19 0.62 -5.53 37.38
N PHE A 20 1.84 -5.12 37.74
CA PHE A 20 2.75 -4.44 36.80
C PHE A 20 3.13 -5.33 35.61
N LEU A 21 3.41 -6.62 35.85
CA LEU A 21 3.73 -7.57 34.78
C LEU A 21 2.55 -7.74 33.82
N ILE A 22 1.32 -7.85 34.33
CA ILE A 22 0.11 -7.96 33.49
C ILE A 22 -0.05 -6.72 32.61
N ILE A 23 0.18 -5.52 33.15
CA ILE A 23 0.10 -4.26 32.39
C ILE A 23 1.13 -4.26 31.26
N ILE A 24 2.39 -4.59 31.55
CA ILE A 24 3.48 -4.64 30.55
C ILE A 24 3.16 -5.64 29.44
N VAL A 25 2.77 -6.87 29.81
CA VAL A 25 2.40 -7.92 28.84
C VAL A 25 1.22 -7.46 27.98
N SER A 26 0.23 -6.80 28.56
CA SER A 26 -0.94 -6.28 27.83
C SER A 26 -0.55 -5.22 26.81
N ILE A 27 0.34 -4.29 27.16
CA ILE A 27 0.84 -3.26 26.25
C ILE A 27 1.57 -3.90 25.05
N ILE A 28 2.43 -4.88 25.32
CA ILE A 28 3.16 -5.62 24.28
C ILE A 28 2.18 -6.37 23.37
N ALA A 29 1.19 -7.05 23.96
CA ALA A 29 0.17 -7.79 23.20
C ALA A 29 -0.62 -6.87 22.26
N ILE A 30 -1.09 -5.72 22.77
CA ILE A 30 -1.82 -4.73 21.96
C ILE A 30 -0.94 -4.21 20.82
N TYR A 31 0.34 -3.92 21.08
CA TYR A 31 1.27 -3.47 20.05
C TYR A 31 1.46 -4.52 18.95
N MET A 32 1.68 -5.78 19.33
CA MET A 32 1.84 -6.89 18.38
C MET A 32 0.56 -7.18 17.59
N GLN A 33 -0.60 -7.09 18.23
CA GLN A 33 -1.90 -7.22 17.59
C GLN A 33 -2.13 -6.12 16.55
N ARG A 34 -1.84 -4.85 16.89
CA ARG A 34 -1.94 -3.72 15.95
C ARG A 34 -1.02 -3.90 14.75
N LYS A 35 0.24 -4.31 14.98
CA LYS A 35 1.18 -4.61 13.90
C LYS A 35 0.64 -5.70 12.97
N THR A 36 0.17 -6.81 13.54
CA THR A 36 -0.39 -7.93 12.77
C THR A 36 -1.62 -7.52 11.96
N ALA A 37 -2.50 -6.67 12.54
CA ALA A 37 -3.67 -6.14 11.85
C ALA A 37 -3.30 -5.30 10.62
N LYS A 38 -2.31 -4.41 10.73
CA LYS A 38 -1.80 -3.61 9.59
C LYS A 38 -1.21 -4.48 8.48
N GLN A 39 -0.47 -5.52 8.85
CA GLN A 39 0.10 -6.47 7.90
C GLN A 39 -0.99 -7.26 7.16
N LYS A 40 -1.99 -7.77 7.89
CA LYS A 40 -3.14 -8.45 7.28
C LYS A 40 -3.92 -7.54 6.35
N ALA A 41 -4.19 -6.30 6.77
CA ALA A 41 -4.89 -5.31 5.94
C ALA A 41 -4.13 -5.02 4.63
N ALA A 42 -2.81 -4.88 4.70
CA ALA A 42 -1.97 -4.67 3.52
C ALA A 42 -2.00 -5.88 2.56
N ILE A 43 -1.85 -7.11 3.09
CA ILE A 43 -1.91 -8.34 2.28
C ILE A 43 -3.26 -8.47 1.58
N GLU A 44 -4.35 -8.25 2.31
CA GLU A 44 -5.70 -8.38 1.76
C GLU A 44 -5.95 -7.36 0.66
N TYR A 45 -5.51 -6.11 0.85
CA TYR A 45 -5.58 -5.10 -0.18
C TYR A 45 -4.79 -5.50 -1.44
N LEU A 46 -3.56 -6.01 -1.26
CA LEU A 46 -2.69 -6.44 -2.36
C LEU A 46 -3.19 -7.71 -3.08
N ARG A 47 -4.02 -8.52 -2.40
CA ARG A 47 -4.66 -9.70 -2.98
C ARG A 47 -5.67 -9.33 -4.06
N ILE A 48 -6.33 -8.17 -3.93
CA ILE A 48 -7.28 -7.65 -4.94
C ILE A 48 -6.61 -7.59 -6.31
N LEU A 49 -5.40 -7.01 -6.41
CA LEU A 49 -4.65 -6.94 -7.66
C LEU A 49 -4.33 -8.32 -8.27
N SER A 50 -4.15 -9.35 -7.45
CA SER A 50 -3.91 -10.72 -7.94
C SER A 50 -5.17 -11.48 -8.33
N THR A 51 -6.35 -11.01 -7.97
CA THR A 51 -7.62 -11.71 -8.22
C THR A 51 -8.48 -10.97 -9.24
N ASP A 52 -8.34 -9.66 -9.30
CA ASP A 52 -9.04 -8.78 -10.22
C ASP A 52 -8.44 -8.88 -11.63
N LYS A 53 -9.27 -9.33 -12.58
CA LYS A 53 -8.88 -9.48 -13.99
C LYS A 53 -8.69 -8.12 -14.67
N GLN A 54 -9.46 -7.10 -14.30
CA GLN A 54 -9.37 -5.75 -14.88
C GLN A 54 -8.08 -5.07 -14.43
N LEU A 55 -7.72 -5.14 -13.16
CA LEU A 55 -6.45 -4.55 -12.68
C LEU A 55 -5.22 -5.24 -13.32
N LYS A 56 -5.27 -6.57 -13.51
CA LYS A 56 -4.23 -7.28 -14.26
C LYS A 56 -4.16 -6.84 -15.72
N LYS A 57 -5.31 -6.71 -16.38
CA LYS A 57 -5.41 -6.22 -17.77
C LYS A 57 -4.81 -4.82 -17.88
N ALA A 58 -5.21 -3.91 -16.99
CA ALA A 58 -4.69 -2.55 -16.93
C ALA A 58 -3.16 -2.51 -16.73
N GLY A 59 -2.63 -3.32 -15.81
CA GLY A 59 -1.19 -3.41 -15.59
C GLY A 59 -0.43 -3.93 -16.82
N LYS A 60 -1.02 -4.89 -17.54
CA LYS A 60 -0.47 -5.38 -18.81
C LYS A 60 -0.49 -4.29 -19.88
N ILE A 61 -1.62 -3.61 -20.07
CA ILE A 61 -1.75 -2.49 -21.01
C ILE A 61 -0.69 -1.43 -20.73
N LEU A 62 -0.56 -0.99 -19.47
CA LEU A 62 0.40 0.04 -19.09
C LEU A 62 1.84 -0.36 -19.46
N ARG A 63 2.22 -1.61 -19.19
CA ARG A 63 3.54 -2.14 -19.53
C ARG A 63 3.72 -2.22 -21.05
N ASP A 64 2.75 -2.77 -21.76
CA ASP A 64 2.84 -2.99 -23.20
C ASP A 64 2.95 -1.63 -23.94
N TYR A 65 2.19 -0.61 -23.51
CA TYR A 65 2.29 0.76 -24.04
C TYR A 65 3.56 1.51 -23.64
N HIS A 66 4.27 1.08 -22.60
CA HIS A 66 5.55 1.68 -22.21
C HIS A 66 6.70 1.16 -23.06
N PHE A 67 6.65 -0.10 -23.48
CA PHE A 67 7.72 -0.75 -24.27
C PHE A 67 7.47 -0.75 -25.79
N ASP A 68 6.26 -0.42 -26.22
CA ASP A 68 5.90 -0.31 -27.64
C ASP A 68 6.32 1.07 -28.17
N ASN A 69 7.23 1.10 -29.15
CA ASN A 69 7.73 2.35 -29.73
C ASN A 69 6.67 3.07 -30.59
N GLU A 70 5.62 2.37 -31.01
CA GLU A 70 4.55 2.91 -31.85
C GLU A 70 3.35 3.40 -31.03
N LYS A 71 3.24 2.99 -29.77
CA LYS A 71 2.14 3.36 -28.87
C LYS A 71 2.64 4.24 -27.74
N SER A 72 1.92 5.31 -27.44
CA SER A 72 2.27 6.20 -26.33
C SER A 72 1.15 6.27 -25.30
N ILE A 73 1.49 6.02 -24.04
CA ILE A 73 0.56 6.15 -22.91
C ILE A 73 0.03 7.59 -22.75
N ALA A 74 0.78 8.60 -23.23
CA ALA A 74 0.35 10.00 -23.25
C ALA A 74 -0.80 10.25 -24.26
N VAL A 75 -0.85 9.49 -25.36
CA VAL A 75 -1.92 9.58 -26.37
C VAL A 75 -3.25 9.07 -25.78
N ILE A 76 -3.20 8.11 -24.86
CA ILE A 76 -4.40 7.62 -24.16
C ILE A 76 -5.02 8.71 -23.27
N ALA A 77 -4.20 9.51 -22.59
CA ALA A 77 -4.69 10.63 -21.78
C ALA A 77 -5.39 11.69 -22.65
N SER A 78 -4.89 11.89 -23.87
CA SER A 78 -5.32 12.97 -24.75
C SER A 78 -6.48 12.62 -25.67
N SER A 79 -6.60 11.36 -26.08
CA SER A 79 -7.57 10.87 -27.06
C SER A 79 -9.00 10.75 -26.51
N ASN A 80 -9.98 11.01 -27.39
CA ASN A 80 -11.41 10.80 -27.18
C ASN A 80 -11.99 9.71 -28.08
N LYS A 81 -11.14 8.93 -28.78
CA LYS A 81 -11.62 7.85 -29.65
C LYS A 81 -12.23 6.72 -28.80
N GLU A 82 -13.31 6.10 -29.30
CA GLU A 82 -14.09 5.09 -28.57
C GLU A 82 -13.25 3.84 -28.21
N ASP A 83 -12.33 3.44 -29.11
CA ASP A 83 -11.38 2.33 -28.94
C ASP A 83 -10.35 2.58 -27.82
N ILE A 84 -10.03 3.84 -27.54
CA ILE A 84 -9.08 4.23 -26.49
C ILE A 84 -9.78 4.49 -25.15
N LYS A 85 -11.09 4.72 -25.16
CA LYS A 85 -11.88 5.04 -23.97
C LYS A 85 -11.86 3.92 -22.93
N GLU A 86 -11.99 2.66 -23.37
CA GLU A 86 -11.90 1.50 -22.47
C GLU A 86 -10.50 1.39 -21.85
N ILE A 87 -9.45 1.57 -22.66
CA ILE A 87 -8.06 1.56 -22.21
C ILE A 87 -7.81 2.65 -21.17
N LYS A 88 -8.36 3.85 -21.39
CA LYS A 88 -8.26 4.96 -20.44
C LYS A 88 -8.91 4.62 -19.10
N VAL A 89 -10.09 3.98 -19.12
CA VAL A 89 -10.77 3.53 -17.89
C VAL A 89 -9.90 2.53 -17.14
N ASP A 90 -9.35 1.54 -17.84
CA ASP A 90 -8.47 0.52 -17.24
C ASP A 90 -7.22 1.15 -16.60
N VAL A 91 -6.55 2.08 -17.30
CA VAL A 91 -5.37 2.78 -16.76
C VAL A 91 -5.73 3.60 -15.53
N VAL A 92 -6.83 4.38 -15.56
CA VAL A 92 -7.27 5.18 -14.42
C VAL A 92 -7.62 4.28 -13.23
N LEU A 93 -8.28 3.15 -13.46
CA LEU A 93 -8.60 2.18 -12.41
C LEU A 93 -7.33 1.69 -11.70
N LEU A 94 -6.29 1.34 -12.46
CA LEU A 94 -5.00 0.91 -11.90
C LEU A 94 -4.31 2.02 -11.10
N LEU A 95 -4.30 3.25 -11.62
CA LEU A 95 -3.67 4.37 -10.92
C LEU A 95 -4.41 4.73 -9.63
N ASN A 96 -5.74 4.72 -9.65
CA ASN A 96 -6.56 4.93 -8.45
C ASN A 96 -6.33 3.85 -7.40
N TYR A 97 -6.16 2.60 -7.82
CA TYR A 97 -5.81 1.50 -6.93
C TYR A 97 -4.48 1.76 -6.21
N PHE A 98 -3.42 2.12 -6.94
CA PHE A 98 -2.12 2.37 -6.31
C PHE A 98 -2.06 3.70 -5.54
N GLU A 99 -2.81 4.72 -5.94
CA GLU A 99 -2.98 5.95 -5.18
C GLU A 99 -3.63 5.67 -3.83
N SER A 100 -4.69 4.87 -3.82
CA SER A 100 -5.39 4.46 -2.59
C SER A 100 -4.49 3.62 -1.67
N LEU A 101 -3.70 2.70 -2.25
CA LEU A 101 -2.67 1.97 -1.50
C LEU A 101 -1.68 2.94 -0.85
N ALA A 102 -1.19 3.93 -1.60
CA ALA A 102 -0.22 4.90 -1.10
C ALA A 102 -0.78 5.76 0.02
N VAL A 103 -2.02 6.23 -0.09
CA VAL A 103 -2.72 6.94 0.99
C VAL A 103 -2.79 6.05 2.23
N GLY A 104 -3.22 4.79 2.10
CA GLY A 104 -3.34 3.87 3.22
C GLY A 104 -2.00 3.55 3.91
N VAL A 105 -0.89 3.52 3.16
CA VAL A 105 0.46 3.41 3.72
C VAL A 105 0.84 4.70 4.46
N LYS A 106 0.59 5.86 3.85
CA LYS A 106 0.95 7.19 4.39
C LYS A 106 0.27 7.47 5.73
N ILE A 107 -1.00 7.09 5.87
CA ILE A 107 -1.76 7.23 7.13
C ILE A 107 -1.59 6.03 8.08
N GLY A 108 -0.77 5.04 7.72
CA GLY A 108 -0.40 3.92 8.58
C GLY A 108 -1.47 2.85 8.77
N ILE A 109 -2.46 2.75 7.88
CA ILE A 109 -3.40 1.62 7.81
C ILE A 109 -2.67 0.38 7.30
N TYR A 110 -1.85 0.54 6.26
CA TYR A 110 -1.07 -0.53 5.66
C TYR A 110 0.37 -0.51 6.14
N ASP A 111 0.90 -1.69 6.45
CA ASP A 111 2.31 -1.83 6.84
C ASP A 111 3.23 -1.66 5.63
N LEU A 112 4.08 -0.62 5.64
CA LEU A 112 5.00 -0.30 4.56
C LEU A 112 5.96 -1.47 4.25
N LYS A 113 6.44 -2.18 5.28
CA LYS A 113 7.38 -3.30 5.11
C LYS A 113 6.70 -4.45 4.35
N THR A 114 5.46 -4.78 4.70
CA THR A 114 4.65 -5.75 3.95
C THR A 114 4.44 -5.33 2.50
N VAL A 115 4.10 -4.07 2.24
CA VAL A 115 3.93 -3.55 0.87
C VAL A 115 5.22 -3.66 0.06
N CYS A 116 6.34 -3.27 0.66
CA CYS A 116 7.68 -3.36 0.05
C CYS A 116 8.02 -4.80 -0.34
N LEU A 117 7.94 -5.74 0.60
CA LEU A 117 8.30 -7.15 0.37
C LEU A 117 7.39 -7.83 -0.67
N SER A 118 6.12 -7.43 -0.75
CA SER A 118 5.17 -8.07 -1.64
C SER A 118 5.24 -7.54 -3.08
N ARG A 119 5.31 -6.20 -3.26
CA ARG A 119 4.98 -5.56 -4.54
C ARG A 119 5.90 -4.39 -4.93
N LYS A 120 7.06 -4.20 -4.27
CA LYS A 120 7.96 -3.05 -4.52
C LYS A 120 8.16 -2.73 -6.02
N LYS A 121 8.63 -3.70 -6.81
CA LYS A 121 8.88 -3.50 -8.25
C LYS A 121 7.63 -3.09 -9.02
N GLN A 122 6.48 -3.70 -8.71
CA GLN A 122 5.24 -3.40 -9.42
C GLN A 122 4.75 -1.97 -9.16
N ILE A 123 4.88 -1.49 -7.92
CA ILE A 123 4.52 -0.12 -7.55
C ILE A 123 5.44 0.87 -8.25
N ILE A 124 6.75 0.64 -8.18
CA ILE A 124 7.77 1.50 -8.82
C ILE A 124 7.53 1.58 -10.33
N HIS A 125 7.40 0.43 -10.98
CA HIS A 125 7.17 0.37 -12.42
C HIS A 125 5.84 1.01 -12.81
N THR A 126 4.77 0.82 -12.03
CA THR A 126 3.47 1.44 -12.33
C THR A 126 3.58 2.97 -12.30
N ALA A 127 4.24 3.53 -11.29
CA ALA A 127 4.50 4.97 -11.23
C ALA A 127 5.35 5.45 -12.41
N GLN A 128 6.43 4.75 -12.73
CA GLN A 128 7.32 5.11 -13.84
C GLN A 128 6.62 5.04 -15.21
N TYR A 129 5.93 3.93 -15.50
CA TYR A 129 5.30 3.71 -16.80
C TYR A 129 4.11 4.65 -17.03
N SER A 130 3.45 5.07 -15.96
CA SER A 130 2.30 5.99 -16.04
C SER A 130 2.69 7.47 -16.02
N GLN A 131 3.96 7.81 -15.79
CA GLN A 131 4.39 9.21 -15.70
C GLN A 131 3.97 10.08 -16.90
N PRO A 132 4.07 9.61 -18.17
CA PRO A 132 3.61 10.40 -19.30
C PRO A 132 2.08 10.61 -19.29
N TYR A 133 1.32 9.61 -18.84
CA TYR A 133 -0.13 9.71 -18.67
C TYR A 133 -0.49 10.73 -17.59
N ILE A 134 0.12 10.61 -16.41
CA ILE A 134 -0.09 11.51 -15.26
C ILE A 134 0.24 12.95 -15.65
N THR A 135 1.34 13.17 -16.36
CA THR A 135 1.76 14.50 -16.81
C THR A 135 0.71 15.15 -17.71
N GLU A 136 0.17 14.40 -18.69
CA GLU A 136 -0.83 14.93 -19.62
C GLU A 136 -2.17 15.24 -18.93
N ILE A 137 -2.64 14.37 -18.03
CA ILE A 137 -3.89 14.65 -17.30
C ILE A 137 -3.73 15.83 -16.33
N ARG A 138 -2.56 16.02 -15.71
CA ARG A 138 -2.28 17.15 -14.81
C ARG A 138 -2.35 18.46 -15.58
N LYS A 139 -1.79 18.49 -16.81
CA LYS A 139 -1.92 19.63 -17.72
C LYS A 139 -3.38 19.90 -18.09
N LYS A 140 -4.13 18.87 -18.51
CA LYS A 140 -5.54 19.02 -18.93
C LYS A 140 -6.49 19.45 -17.80
N SER A 141 -6.28 18.93 -16.59
CA SER A 141 -7.13 19.21 -15.44
C SER A 141 -6.70 20.45 -14.64
N ASN A 142 -5.54 21.03 -14.97
CA ASN A 142 -4.89 22.07 -14.19
C ASN A 142 -4.68 21.68 -12.70
N ASN A 143 -4.51 20.38 -12.41
CA ASN A 143 -4.28 19.86 -11.07
C ASN A 143 -2.92 19.17 -11.02
N LYS A 144 -1.94 19.80 -10.37
CA LYS A 144 -0.57 19.28 -10.25
C LYS A 144 -0.44 18.11 -9.28
N LEU A 145 -1.44 17.87 -8.42
CA LEU A 145 -1.37 16.90 -7.32
C LEU A 145 -2.02 15.55 -7.65
N LEU A 146 -2.57 15.37 -8.86
CA LEU A 146 -3.14 14.08 -9.27
C LEU A 146 -2.09 12.98 -9.19
N PHE A 147 -2.38 11.90 -8.45
CA PHE A 147 -1.49 10.74 -8.28
C PHE A 147 -0.17 11.04 -7.56
N GLU A 148 -0.11 12.11 -6.77
CA GLU A 148 1.07 12.46 -5.97
C GLU A 148 1.39 11.38 -4.91
N ASN A 149 0.39 10.75 -4.29
CA ASN A 149 0.68 9.75 -3.26
C ASN A 149 1.32 8.50 -3.87
N LEU A 150 0.92 8.08 -5.07
CA LEU A 150 1.58 7.02 -5.83
C LEU A 150 3.06 7.36 -6.10
N GLU A 151 3.34 8.57 -6.58
CA GLU A 151 4.73 9.04 -6.79
C GLU A 151 5.52 9.03 -5.47
N TRP A 152 4.92 9.53 -4.38
CA TRP A 152 5.51 9.49 -3.04
C TRP A 152 5.84 8.06 -2.59
N LEU A 153 4.92 7.12 -2.75
CA LEU A 153 5.12 5.73 -2.35
C LEU A 153 6.23 5.08 -3.19
N SER A 154 6.24 5.32 -4.50
CA SER A 154 7.30 4.85 -5.40
C SER A 154 8.67 5.34 -4.95
N ASN A 155 8.81 6.65 -4.68
CA ASN A 155 10.05 7.25 -4.20
C ASN A 155 10.49 6.70 -2.84
N LYS A 156 9.53 6.51 -1.92
CA LYS A 156 9.77 5.93 -0.60
C LYS A 156 10.29 4.49 -0.71
N LEU A 157 9.75 3.70 -1.65
CA LEU A 157 10.17 2.32 -1.89
C LEU A 157 11.50 2.22 -2.64
N ASN A 158 11.82 3.17 -3.51
CA ASN A 158 13.13 3.23 -4.17
C ASN A 158 14.27 3.51 -3.16
N SER A 159 13.97 4.28 -2.11
CA SER A 159 14.94 4.67 -1.08
C SER A 159 15.04 3.69 0.11
N ALA A 160 14.19 2.65 0.14
CA ALA A 160 14.09 1.66 1.22
C ALA A 160 14.65 0.31 0.81
#